data_AF-A0A5N6R9W3-F1
#
_entry.id   AF-A0A5N6R9W3-F1
#
_cell.length_a   1.000
_cell.length_b   1.000
_cell.length_c   1.000
_cell.angle_alpha   90.00
_cell.angle_beta   90.00
_cell.angle_gamma   90.00
#
_symmetry.space_group_name_H-M   'P 1'
#
loop_
_entity.id
_entity.type
_entity.pdbx_description
1 polymer ?
#
loop_
_entity_poly.entity_id
_entity_poly.type
_entity_poly.pdbx_seq_one_letter_code
_entity_poly.pdbx_strand_id
1 'polypeptide(L)'
;MAMLSFSLFKESIEAVKVIGNKVRQSETEALRGAETWLLDWKEKSETGTLVTVAGSPRLGVYETDFGWGRPKKSEVVHIDVTGAISLADCRDEEGGIEVGLALGRKNIANFTAIWEQSLKLF
;
A
#
# COMPACT_ATOMS: atom_id res chain seq x y z
N MET A 1 24.21 3.80 -12.50
CA MET A 1 23.17 4.47 -11.68
C MET A 1 21.98 4.97 -12.51
N ALA A 2 22.17 5.69 -13.63
CA ALA A 2 21.07 6.17 -14.47
C ALA A 2 20.19 5.06 -15.11
N MET A 3 20.77 3.94 -15.57
CA MET A 3 20.00 2.81 -16.13
C MET A 3 19.05 2.14 -15.12
N LEU A 4 19.48 2.01 -13.85
CA LEU A 4 18.65 1.42 -12.79
C LEU A 4 17.45 2.29 -12.47
N SER A 5 17.64 3.62 -12.40
CA SER A 5 16.57 4.60 -12.19
C SER A 5 15.53 4.57 -13.32
N PHE A 6 15.96 4.47 -14.58
CA PHE A 6 15.06 4.38 -15.72
C PHE A 6 14.28 3.05 -15.76
N SER A 7 14.90 1.94 -15.37
CA SER A 7 14.22 0.64 -15.25
C SER A 7 13.12 0.70 -14.18
N LEU A 8 13.45 1.18 -12.99
CA LEU A 8 12.52 1.26 -11.86
C LEU A 8 11.31 2.16 -12.18
N PHE A 9 11.54 3.27 -12.88
CA PHE A 9 10.47 4.15 -13.33
C PHE A 9 9.54 3.48 -14.36
N LYS A 10 10.08 2.71 -15.31
CA LYS A 10 9.24 1.96 -16.26
C LYS A 10 8.42 0.88 -15.56
N GLU A 11 9.04 0.16 -14.63
CA GLU A 11 8.39 -0.90 -13.85
C GLU A 11 7.25 -0.33 -12.99
N SER A 12 7.42 0.83 -12.37
CA SER A 12 6.36 1.47 -11.58
C SER A 12 5.16 1.89 -12.43
N ILE A 13 5.40 2.44 -13.63
CA ILE A 13 4.32 2.78 -14.58
C ILE A 13 3.54 1.54 -15.00
N GLU A 14 4.23 0.43 -15.25
CA GLU A 14 3.55 -0.83 -15.60
C GLU A 14 2.74 -1.38 -14.44
N ALA A 15 3.30 -1.37 -13.22
CA ALA A 15 2.58 -1.76 -12.01
C ALA A 15 1.30 -0.93 -11.80
N VAL A 16 1.39 0.41 -11.95
CA VAL A 16 0.23 1.32 -11.83
C VAL A 16 -0.86 0.96 -12.85
N LYS A 17 -0.48 0.68 -14.11
CA LYS A 17 -1.46 0.29 -15.13
C LYS A 17 -2.15 -1.03 -14.78
N VAL A 18 -1.39 -2.04 -14.37
CA VAL A 18 -1.94 -3.36 -14.02
C VAL A 18 -2.91 -3.24 -12.84
N ILE A 19 -2.51 -2.54 -11.77
CA ILE A 19 -3.34 -2.33 -10.59
C ILE A 19 -4.59 -1.52 -10.97
N GLY A 20 -4.43 -0.39 -11.66
CA GLY A 20 -5.54 0.49 -12.03
C GLY A 20 -6.55 -0.19 -12.96
N ASN A 21 -6.08 -1.01 -13.90
CA ASN A 21 -6.96 -1.82 -14.75
C ASN A 21 -7.74 -2.84 -13.92
N LYS A 22 -7.09 -3.51 -12.96
CA LYS A 22 -7.75 -4.48 -12.11
C LYS A 22 -8.83 -3.85 -11.22
N VAL A 23 -8.54 -2.68 -10.63
CA VAL A 23 -9.51 -1.91 -9.83
C VAL A 23 -10.73 -1.50 -10.67
N ARG A 24 -10.52 -0.92 -11.85
CA ARG A 24 -11.62 -0.53 -12.76
C ARG A 24 -12.50 -1.72 -13.17
N GLN A 25 -11.88 -2.89 -13.38
CA GLN A 25 -12.62 -4.10 -13.69
C GLN A 25 -13.55 -4.51 -12.53
N SER A 26 -13.08 -4.37 -11.29
CA SER A 26 -13.88 -4.65 -10.09
C SER A 26 -15.05 -3.68 -9.89
N GLU A 27 -14.98 -2.45 -10.41
CA GLU A 27 -16.11 -1.50 -10.38
C GLU A 27 -17.27 -1.94 -11.29
N THR A 28 -16.96 -2.62 -12.41
CA THR A 28 -17.98 -3.11 -13.36
C THR A 28 -18.51 -4.47 -12.96
N GLU A 29 -17.66 -5.32 -12.38
CA GLU A 29 -17.96 -6.72 -12.05
C GLU A 29 -17.67 -6.99 -10.57
N ALA A 30 -18.42 -6.29 -9.71
CA ALA A 30 -18.28 -6.40 -8.27
C ALA A 30 -18.41 -7.86 -7.80
N LEU A 31 -17.50 -8.29 -6.92
CA LEU A 31 -17.44 -9.64 -6.33
C LEU A 31 -17.24 -10.81 -7.32
N ARG A 32 -16.97 -10.57 -8.61
CA ARG A 32 -16.63 -11.68 -9.51
C ARG A 32 -15.34 -12.38 -9.05
N GLY A 33 -15.41 -13.70 -8.87
CA GLY A 33 -14.31 -14.51 -8.33
C GLY A 33 -14.26 -14.51 -6.80
N ALA A 34 -15.23 -13.90 -6.12
CA ALA A 34 -15.33 -13.95 -4.67
C ALA A 34 -15.69 -15.35 -4.16
N GLU A 35 -16.18 -16.25 -5.01
CA GLU A 35 -16.47 -17.64 -4.65
C GLU A 35 -15.21 -18.48 -4.43
N THR A 36 -14.09 -18.15 -5.09
CA THR A 36 -12.81 -18.87 -4.96
C THR A 36 -11.76 -18.10 -4.16
N TRP A 37 -12.10 -16.93 -3.60
CA TRP A 37 -11.12 -16.00 -3.02
C TRP A 37 -10.16 -16.62 -1.99
N LEU A 38 -10.66 -17.52 -1.13
CA LEU A 38 -9.84 -18.22 -0.13
C LEU A 38 -8.81 -19.16 -0.76
N LEU A 39 -9.17 -19.84 -1.84
CA LEU A 39 -8.29 -20.76 -2.56
C LEU A 39 -7.21 -19.96 -3.30
N ASP A 40 -7.62 -18.93 -4.04
CA ASP A 40 -6.73 -17.98 -4.71
C ASP A 40 -5.73 -17.35 -3.72
N TRP A 41 -6.23 -16.94 -2.55
CA TRP A 41 -5.40 -16.35 -1.50
C TRP A 41 -4.36 -17.35 -1.01
N LYS A 42 -4.79 -18.57 -0.68
CA LYS A 42 -3.90 -19.62 -0.20
C LYS A 42 -2.79 -19.89 -1.21
N GLU A 43 -3.15 -20.14 -2.47
CA GLU A 43 -2.19 -20.38 -3.56
C GLU A 43 -1.17 -19.24 -3.67
N LYS A 44 -1.63 -17.98 -3.75
CA LYS A 44 -0.75 -16.81 -3.89
C LYS A 44 0.11 -16.54 -2.65
N SER A 45 -0.40 -16.84 -1.47
CA SER A 45 0.36 -16.67 -0.22
C SER A 45 1.51 -17.67 -0.11
N GLU A 46 1.34 -18.88 -0.66
CA GLU A 46 2.34 -19.94 -0.66
C GLU A 46 3.48 -19.68 -1.67
N THR A 47 3.26 -18.87 -2.72
CA THR A 47 4.33 -18.50 -3.68
C THR A 47 5.32 -17.47 -3.13
N GLY A 48 5.03 -16.81 -2.00
CA GLY A 48 5.91 -15.82 -1.37
C GLY A 48 6.04 -14.49 -2.12
N THR A 49 5.26 -14.26 -3.19
CA THR A 49 5.33 -13.06 -4.04
C THR A 49 4.09 -12.17 -3.90
N LEU A 50 3.51 -12.12 -2.70
CA LEU A 50 2.29 -11.37 -2.43
C LEU A 50 2.59 -10.08 -1.67
N VAL A 51 2.15 -8.96 -2.22
CA VAL A 51 2.09 -7.66 -1.51
C VAL A 51 0.63 -7.36 -1.23
N THR A 52 0.32 -7.04 0.02
CA THR A 52 -1.05 -6.73 0.46
C THR A 52 -1.12 -5.32 1.01
N VAL A 53 -2.31 -4.73 0.93
CA VAL A 53 -2.58 -3.39 1.43
C VAL A 53 -3.71 -3.47 2.45
N ALA A 54 -3.51 -2.84 3.60
CA ALA A 54 -4.51 -2.71 4.65
C ALA A 54 -4.97 -1.25 4.76
N GLY A 55 -6.29 -1.05 4.91
CA GLY A 55 -6.87 0.29 5.01
C GLY A 55 -7.11 0.96 3.66
N SER A 56 -7.48 2.23 3.72
CA SER A 56 -7.70 3.10 2.56
C SER A 56 -7.74 4.55 3.01
N PRO A 57 -7.16 5.50 2.25
CA PRO A 57 -7.28 6.94 2.55
C PRO A 57 -8.73 7.44 2.54
N ARG A 58 -9.65 6.68 1.94
CA ARG A 58 -11.08 7.01 1.90
C ARG A 58 -11.83 6.64 3.19
N LEU A 59 -11.19 5.98 4.15
CA LEU A 59 -11.83 5.64 5.43
C LEU A 59 -11.93 6.84 6.38
N GLY A 60 -11.15 7.92 6.15
CA GLY A 60 -11.24 9.16 6.93
C GLY A 60 -10.99 8.95 8.41
N VAL A 61 -9.95 8.18 8.75
CA VAL A 61 -9.71 7.78 10.14
C VAL A 61 -9.44 8.99 11.02
N TYR A 62 -8.77 10.02 10.51
CA TYR A 62 -8.51 11.25 11.25
C TYR A 62 -9.72 12.20 11.32
N GLU A 63 -10.81 11.91 10.63
CA GLU A 63 -12.08 12.64 10.75
C GLU A 63 -12.96 12.12 11.91
N THR A 64 -12.52 11.06 12.59
CA THR A 64 -13.19 10.55 13.79
C THR A 64 -13.01 11.53 14.95
N ASP A 65 -14.10 11.99 15.58
CA ASP A 65 -14.03 12.78 16.82
C ASP A 65 -15.05 12.26 17.85
N PHE A 66 -14.56 11.84 19.01
CA PHE A 66 -15.36 11.35 20.12
C PHE A 66 -15.71 12.44 21.16
N GLY A 67 -15.38 13.70 20.89
CA GLY A 67 -15.57 14.84 21.80
C GLY A 67 -14.27 15.38 22.42
N TRP A 68 -13.12 14.82 22.04
CA TRP A 68 -11.79 15.25 22.52
C TRP A 68 -10.88 15.73 21.37
N GLY A 69 -11.44 15.91 20.18
CA GLY A 69 -10.72 16.24 18.96
C GLY A 69 -10.27 15.00 18.19
N ARG A 70 -9.80 15.24 16.97
CA ARG A 70 -9.29 14.22 16.05
C ARG A 70 -8.09 13.44 16.61
N PRO A 71 -7.91 12.16 16.20
CA PRO A 71 -6.74 11.37 16.55
C PRO A 71 -5.43 12.09 16.28
N LYS A 72 -4.44 11.87 17.16
CA LYS A 72 -3.07 12.32 16.93
C LYS A 72 -2.30 11.40 15.99
N LYS A 73 -2.61 10.10 16.04
CA LYS A 73 -2.04 9.06 15.18
C LYS A 73 -3.02 7.89 15.08
N SER A 74 -3.08 7.26 13.92
CA SER A 74 -3.72 5.98 13.69
C SER A 74 -2.71 4.99 13.13
N GLU A 75 -2.76 3.73 13.59
CA GLU A 75 -1.84 2.67 13.16
C GLU A 75 -2.60 1.37 12.92
N VAL A 76 -2.28 0.69 11.84
CA VAL A 76 -2.79 -0.64 11.53
C VAL A 76 -1.82 -1.67 12.11
N VAL A 77 -2.00 -2.03 13.37
CA VAL A 77 -0.98 -2.79 14.11
C VAL A 77 -0.61 -4.15 13.51
N HIS A 78 -1.56 -4.85 12.89
CA HIS A 78 -1.36 -6.22 12.39
C HIS A 78 -0.41 -6.36 11.20
N ILE A 79 0.03 -5.23 10.62
CA ILE A 79 0.95 -5.23 9.48
C ILE A 79 2.34 -5.78 9.83
N ASP A 80 2.69 -5.82 11.12
CA ASP A 80 3.92 -6.43 11.62
C ASP A 80 3.97 -7.95 11.38
N VAL A 81 2.81 -8.61 11.47
CA VAL A 81 2.66 -10.05 11.22
C VAL A 81 2.40 -10.34 9.75
N THR A 82 1.54 -9.55 9.09
CA THR A 82 1.13 -9.84 7.71
C THR A 82 2.11 -9.31 6.66
N GLY A 83 2.98 -8.37 7.01
CA GLY A 83 3.84 -7.67 6.07
C GLY A 83 3.08 -6.75 5.11
N ALA A 84 1.81 -6.45 5.39
CA ALA A 84 0.99 -5.54 4.59
C ALA A 84 1.51 -4.11 4.64
N ILE A 85 1.20 -3.33 3.60
CA ILE A 85 1.40 -1.88 3.59
C ILE A 85 0.10 -1.24 4.10
N SER A 86 0.16 -0.41 5.13
CA SER A 86 -1.04 0.31 5.56
C SER A 86 -1.20 1.61 4.77
N LEU A 87 -2.43 1.91 4.36
CA LEU A 87 -2.80 3.20 3.77
C LEU A 87 -3.91 3.87 4.60
N ALA A 88 -3.71 5.15 4.91
CA ALA A 88 -4.68 6.00 5.57
C ALA A 88 -4.66 7.42 5.00
N ASP A 89 -5.67 8.21 5.35
CA ASP A 89 -5.69 9.66 5.16
C ASP A 89 -4.54 10.30 5.96
N CYS A 90 -4.05 11.44 5.51
CA CYS A 90 -3.07 12.22 6.26
C CYS A 90 -3.77 13.20 7.19
N ARG A 91 -3.33 13.23 8.45
CA ARG A 91 -3.90 14.13 9.46
C ARG A 91 -3.69 15.62 9.14
N ASP A 92 -2.50 15.94 8.64
CA ASP A 92 -1.96 17.30 8.61
C ASP A 92 -1.90 17.91 7.20
N GLU A 93 -2.12 17.10 6.16
CA GLU A 93 -2.06 17.52 4.76
C GLU A 93 -3.32 17.07 4.02
N GLU A 94 -4.11 18.04 3.54
CA GLU A 94 -5.30 17.74 2.75
C GLU A 94 -4.93 17.02 1.46
N GLY A 95 -5.58 15.89 1.19
CA GLY A 95 -5.26 15.02 0.07
C GLY A 95 -3.98 14.19 0.27
N GLY A 96 -3.26 14.37 1.37
CA GLY A 96 -2.11 13.56 1.73
C GLY A 96 -2.49 12.12 2.07
N ILE A 97 -1.55 11.20 1.88
CA ILE A 97 -1.70 9.78 2.19
C ILE A 97 -0.62 9.37 3.18
N GLU A 98 -1.02 8.80 4.30
CA GLU A 98 -0.11 8.14 5.23
C GLU A 98 0.13 6.69 4.78
N VAL A 99 1.41 6.34 4.61
CA VAL A 99 1.87 4.99 4.26
C VAL A 99 2.62 4.40 5.45
N GLY A 100 2.15 3.29 5.99
CA GLY A 100 2.80 2.58 7.09
C GLY A 100 3.44 1.26 6.65
N LEU A 101 4.62 0.98 7.20
CA LEU A 101 5.44 -0.19 6.90
C LEU A 101 6.00 -0.78 8.19
N ALA A 102 5.85 -2.10 8.37
CA ALA A 102 6.51 -2.84 9.43
C ALA A 102 7.47 -3.87 8.81
N LEU A 103 8.74 -3.48 8.67
CA LEU A 103 9.77 -4.31 8.04
C LEU A 103 10.91 -4.58 9.03
N GLY A 104 11.53 -5.75 8.91
CA GLY A 104 12.75 -6.06 9.65
C GLY A 104 13.87 -5.05 9.35
N ARG A 105 14.77 -4.82 10.32
CA ARG A 105 15.79 -3.75 10.25
C ARG A 105 16.59 -3.67 8.94
N LYS A 106 16.98 -4.81 8.37
CA LYS A 106 17.71 -4.84 7.10
C LYS A 106 16.84 -4.40 5.93
N ASN A 107 15.58 -4.82 5.92
CA ASN A 107 14.64 -4.53 4.84
C ASN A 107 14.18 -3.08 4.86
N ILE A 108 13.93 -2.49 6.03
CA ILE A 108 13.59 -1.06 6.11
C ILE A 108 14.77 -0.19 5.66
N ALA A 109 16.02 -0.55 6.00
CA ALA A 109 17.19 0.18 5.54
C ALA A 109 17.34 0.14 4.00
N ASN A 110 17.14 -1.03 3.39
CA ASN A 110 17.14 -1.18 1.94
C ASN A 110 15.99 -0.40 1.29
N PHE A 111 14.79 -0.47 1.87
CA PHE A 111 13.62 0.27 1.40
C PHE A 111 13.89 1.77 1.41
N THR A 112 14.39 2.32 2.53
CA THR A 112 14.72 3.74 2.66
C THR A 112 15.75 4.18 1.62
N ALA A 113 16.81 3.40 1.40
CA ALA A 113 17.81 3.74 0.39
C ALA A 113 17.23 3.81 -1.03
N ILE A 114 16.38 2.85 -1.41
CA ILE A 114 15.69 2.85 -2.71
C ILE A 114 14.71 4.01 -2.79
N TRP A 115 13.93 4.25 -1.73
CA TRP A 115 12.95 5.32 -1.66
C TRP A 115 13.58 6.70 -1.85
N GLU A 116 14.64 7.01 -1.09
CA GLU A 116 15.38 8.26 -1.21
C GLU A 116 16.02 8.45 -2.59
N GLN A 117 16.48 7.36 -3.21
CA GLN A 117 16.99 7.41 -4.57
C GLN A 117 15.88 7.73 -5.58
N SER A 118 14.71 7.09 -5.43
CA SER A 118 13.55 7.28 -6.31
C SER A 118 12.96 8.68 -6.20
N LEU A 119 12.93 9.28 -5.00
CA LEU A 119 12.45 10.66 -4.82
C LEU A 119 13.27 11.69 -5.58
N LYS A 120 14.56 11.43 -5.83
CA LYS A 120 15.43 12.32 -6.62
C LYS A 120 15.18 12.22 -8.13
N LEU A 121 14.28 11.34 -8.57
CA LEU A 121 13.92 11.16 -9.98
C LEU A 121 12.77 12.07 -10.42
N PHE A 122 12.14 12.76 -9.46
CA PHE A 122 11.09 13.74 -9.64
C PHE A 122 11.55 15.09 -9.08
#